data_AF-A0A3N4ADM1-F1
#
_entry.id   AF-A0A3N4ADM1-F1
#
_cell.length_a   1.000
_cell.length_b   1.000
_cell.length_c   1.000
_cell.angle_alpha   90.00
_cell.angle_beta   90.00
_cell.angle_gamma   90.00
#
_symmetry.space_group_name_H-M   'P 1'
#
loop_
_entity.id
_entity.type
_entity.pdbx_description
1 polymer ?
#
loop_
_entity_poly.entity_id
_entity_poly.type
_entity_poly.pdbx_seq_one_letter_code
_entity_poly.pdbx_strand_id
1 'polypeptide(L)'
;MTPLSITEGATEAGDPRVSNMLVLLQSLDADGNLNNGIQITQQISDEVSFSAAELDLSQAAADFNSKLAKVLDTLETAGAFSDTDPRARTVTSAADARAHFDRSTSERIVVATEGGELRGFAASEDTWQFLGVPYAKPPVAELRWAPPQPAEPWDGIRDAEPGLTSRHRILTWKVSTKEA
;
A
#
# COMPACT_ATOMS: atom_id res chain seq x y z
N MET A 1 -14.92 3.52 0.14
CA MET A 1 -14.88 3.36 -1.32
C MET A 1 -13.63 2.56 -1.64
N THR A 2 -13.78 1.40 -2.27
CA THR A 2 -12.68 0.52 -2.69
C THR A 2 -12.60 0.47 -4.22
N PRO A 3 -11.44 0.11 -4.80
CA PRO A 3 -11.31 -0.23 -6.21
C PRO A 3 -12.43 -1.17 -6.72
N LEU A 4 -12.77 -2.19 -5.94
CA LEU A 4 -13.88 -3.10 -6.27
C LEU A 4 -15.23 -2.38 -6.33
N SER A 5 -15.52 -1.47 -5.39
CA SER A 5 -16.83 -0.77 -5.32
C SER A 5 -17.06 0.27 -6.43
N ILE A 6 -16.01 0.71 -7.12
CA ILE A 6 -16.10 1.73 -8.18
C ILE A 6 -16.02 1.14 -9.59
N THR A 7 -15.60 -0.12 -9.73
CA THR A 7 -15.65 -0.83 -11.00
C THR A 7 -17.02 -1.46 -11.20
N GLU A 8 -17.82 -0.85 -12.09
CA GLU A 8 -19.16 -1.34 -12.37
C GLU A 8 -19.16 -2.79 -12.87
N GLY A 9 -20.00 -3.62 -12.25
CA GLY A 9 -20.17 -5.04 -12.57
C GLY A 9 -19.07 -5.97 -12.03
N ALA A 10 -18.03 -5.45 -11.35
CA ALA A 10 -17.02 -6.29 -10.74
C ALA A 10 -17.50 -6.86 -9.39
N THR A 11 -17.39 -8.17 -9.22
CA THR A 11 -17.77 -8.88 -7.98
C THR A 11 -16.57 -9.37 -7.17
N GLU A 12 -15.40 -9.43 -7.79
CA GLU A 12 -14.16 -9.86 -7.16
C GLU A 12 -12.97 -9.05 -7.66
N ALA A 13 -11.90 -8.97 -6.86
CA ALA A 13 -10.67 -8.28 -7.26
C ALA A 13 -9.87 -9.03 -8.34
N GLY A 14 -10.39 -10.16 -8.84
CA GLY A 14 -9.85 -10.89 -10.00
C GLY A 14 -10.31 -10.31 -11.33
N ASP A 15 -11.31 -9.42 -11.34
CA ASP A 15 -11.71 -8.70 -12.55
C ASP A 15 -10.50 -7.96 -13.13
N PRO A 16 -10.19 -8.12 -14.44
CA PRO A 16 -9.03 -7.47 -15.06
C PRO A 16 -8.95 -5.96 -14.83
N ARG A 17 -10.10 -5.27 -14.80
CA ARG A 17 -10.17 -3.81 -14.57
C ARG A 17 -9.81 -3.46 -13.14
N VAL A 18 -10.30 -4.25 -12.17
CA VAL A 18 -9.93 -4.08 -10.77
C VAL A 18 -8.46 -4.39 -10.58
N SER A 19 -7.95 -5.47 -11.18
CA SER A 19 -6.53 -5.83 -11.11
C SER A 19 -5.62 -4.74 -11.67
N ASN A 20 -5.92 -4.20 -12.86
CA ASN A 20 -5.16 -3.10 -13.45
C ASN A 20 -5.19 -1.84 -12.57
N MET A 21 -6.34 -1.55 -11.96
CA MET A 21 -6.45 -0.44 -11.01
C MET A 21 -5.65 -0.66 -9.72
N LEU A 22 -5.63 -1.87 -9.18
CA LEU A 22 -4.79 -2.21 -8.01
C LEU A 22 -3.31 -2.06 -8.34
N VAL A 23 -2.88 -2.55 -9.49
CA VAL A 23 -1.51 -2.39 -9.99
C VAL A 23 -1.15 -0.92 -10.15
N LEU A 24 -2.03 -0.12 -10.74
CA LEU A 24 -1.84 1.33 -10.89
C LEU A 24 -1.62 2.00 -9.53
N LEU A 25 -2.54 1.81 -8.60
CA LEU A 25 -2.52 2.49 -7.31
C LEU A 25 -1.27 2.10 -6.50
N GLN A 26 -0.91 0.81 -6.48
CA GLN A 26 0.26 0.34 -5.74
C GLN A 26 1.58 0.79 -6.37
N SER A 27 1.64 0.84 -7.70
CA SER A 27 2.84 1.33 -8.39
C SER A 27 3.05 2.84 -8.18
N LEU A 28 2.00 3.59 -7.88
CA LEU A 28 2.06 5.05 -7.73
C LEU A 28 2.18 5.55 -6.29
N ASP A 29 2.28 4.64 -5.32
CA ASP A 29 2.31 5.00 -3.91
C ASP A 29 3.54 5.84 -3.54
N ALA A 30 3.34 7.13 -3.24
CA ALA A 30 4.40 8.14 -3.23
C ALA A 30 5.57 7.84 -2.29
N ASP A 31 5.35 7.12 -1.19
CA ASP A 31 6.38 6.76 -0.21
C ASP A 31 6.74 5.26 -0.24
N GLY A 32 6.11 4.49 -1.13
CA GLY A 32 6.32 3.05 -1.29
C GLY A 32 6.06 2.25 0.00
N ASN A 33 5.36 2.84 0.95
CA ASN A 33 5.17 2.28 2.27
C ASN A 33 3.94 1.38 2.28
N LEU A 34 4.15 0.09 2.06
CA LEU A 34 3.10 -0.95 2.08
C LEU A 34 2.38 -1.13 3.44
N ASN A 35 2.72 -0.32 4.43
CA ASN A 35 2.25 -0.41 5.82
C ASN A 35 1.42 0.83 6.21
N ASN A 36 1.17 1.73 5.27
CA ASN A 36 0.17 2.78 5.39
C ASN A 36 -0.79 2.71 4.18
N GLY A 37 -1.74 3.65 4.13
CA GLY A 37 -2.60 3.77 2.96
C GLY A 37 -1.82 4.38 1.80
N ILE A 38 -2.21 4.04 0.57
CA ILE A 38 -1.60 4.57 -0.66
C ILE A 38 -1.63 6.11 -0.65
N GLN A 39 -0.47 6.73 -0.78
CA GLN A 39 -0.30 8.17 -0.88
C GLN A 39 -0.13 8.58 -2.33
N ILE A 40 -0.96 9.50 -2.82
CA ILE A 40 -0.83 10.05 -4.18
C ILE A 40 -0.63 11.56 -4.07
N THR A 41 0.50 12.06 -4.56
CA THR A 41 0.78 13.50 -4.59
C THR A 41 0.05 14.18 -5.74
N GLN A 42 -0.07 15.52 -5.70
CA GLN A 42 -0.67 16.27 -6.81
C GLN A 42 0.08 16.04 -8.12
N GLN A 43 1.41 16.03 -8.07
CA GLN A 43 2.26 15.78 -9.23
C GLN A 43 1.98 14.40 -9.85
N ILE A 44 1.86 13.35 -9.04
CA ILE A 44 1.50 12.01 -9.49
C ILE A 44 0.09 12.01 -10.11
N SER A 45 -0.87 12.65 -9.45
CA SER A 45 -2.24 12.74 -9.96
C SER A 45 -2.33 13.48 -11.30
N ASP A 46 -1.55 14.55 -11.48
CA ASP A 46 -1.55 15.35 -12.70
C ASP A 46 -0.97 14.55 -13.88
N GLU A 47 0.14 13.83 -13.66
CA GLU A 47 0.76 12.99 -14.68
C GLU A 47 -0.13 11.82 -15.10
N VAL A 48 -0.77 11.15 -14.14
CA VAL A 48 -1.74 10.07 -14.43
C VAL A 48 -2.93 10.62 -15.21
N SER A 49 -3.42 11.81 -14.84
CA SER A 49 -4.51 12.47 -15.56
C SER A 49 -4.13 12.85 -16.99
N PHE A 50 -2.89 13.30 -17.19
CA PHE A 50 -2.34 13.60 -18.52
C PHE A 50 -2.24 12.33 -19.38
N SER A 51 -1.84 11.21 -18.78
CA SER A 51 -1.68 9.91 -19.45
C SER A 51 -2.96 9.06 -19.47
N ALA A 52 -4.10 9.57 -18.99
CA ALA A 52 -5.33 8.80 -18.77
C ALA A 52 -5.87 8.11 -20.03
N ALA A 53 -5.68 8.71 -21.22
CA ALA A 53 -6.11 8.14 -22.48
C ALA A 53 -5.34 6.87 -22.87
N GLU A 54 -4.13 6.66 -22.34
CA GLU A 54 -3.31 5.46 -22.60
C GLU A 54 -3.46 4.37 -21.52
N LEU A 55 -4.03 4.73 -20.36
CA LEU A 55 -4.21 3.85 -19.20
C LEU A 55 -5.64 3.30 -19.13
N ASP A 56 -6.09 2.65 -20.20
CA ASP A 56 -7.39 1.97 -20.20
C ASP A 56 -7.35 0.74 -19.27
N LEU A 57 -8.18 0.74 -18.23
CA LEU A 57 -8.26 -0.37 -17.27
C LEU A 57 -8.81 -1.66 -17.90
N SER A 58 -9.52 -1.58 -19.02
CA SER A 58 -10.11 -2.73 -19.70
C SER A 58 -9.18 -3.43 -20.70
N GLN A 59 -8.03 -2.82 -21.02
CA GLN A 59 -7.07 -3.39 -21.95
C GLN A 59 -6.27 -4.56 -21.33
N ALA A 60 -5.54 -5.28 -22.18
CA ALA A 60 -4.70 -6.39 -21.73
C ALA A 60 -3.64 -5.92 -20.72
N ALA A 61 -3.45 -6.69 -19.64
CA ALA A 61 -2.53 -6.33 -18.56
C ALA A 61 -1.09 -6.08 -19.04
N ALA A 62 -0.63 -6.78 -20.07
CA ALA A 62 0.70 -6.56 -20.64
C ALA A 62 0.84 -5.16 -21.28
N ASP A 63 -0.18 -4.72 -22.03
CA ASP A 63 -0.21 -3.40 -22.65
C ASP A 63 -0.33 -2.32 -21.57
N PHE A 64 -1.23 -2.53 -20.61
CA PHE A 64 -1.39 -1.65 -19.45
C PHE A 64 -0.08 -1.45 -18.68
N ASN A 65 0.59 -2.53 -18.32
CA ASN A 65 1.86 -2.48 -17.58
C ASN A 65 2.95 -1.78 -18.40
N SER A 66 3.00 -1.99 -19.72
CA SER A 66 3.96 -1.30 -20.59
C SER A 66 3.72 0.21 -20.63
N LYS A 67 2.45 0.66 -20.64
CA LYS A 67 2.10 2.08 -20.61
C LYS A 67 2.36 2.69 -19.23
N LEU A 68 1.96 2.01 -18.17
CA LEU A 68 2.23 2.44 -16.80
C LEU A 68 3.73 2.57 -16.52
N ALA A 69 4.56 1.67 -17.04
CA ALA A 69 6.02 1.77 -16.89
C ALA A 69 6.59 3.10 -17.45
N LYS A 70 6.00 3.66 -18.51
CA LYS A 70 6.42 4.96 -19.06
C LYS A 70 6.00 6.14 -18.18
N VAL A 71 4.82 6.03 -17.56
CA VAL A 71 4.34 7.01 -16.58
C VAL A 71 5.26 7.01 -15.36
N LEU A 72 5.66 5.83 -14.87
CA LEU A 72 6.60 5.72 -13.76
C LEU A 72 7.97 6.33 -14.11
N ASP A 73 8.51 6.07 -15.31
CA ASP A 73 9.78 6.68 -15.77
C ASP A 73 9.72 8.22 -15.82
N THR A 74 8.58 8.76 -16.24
CA THR A 74 8.32 10.21 -16.26
C THR A 74 8.28 10.78 -14.84
N LEU A 75 7.59 10.11 -13.92
CA LEU A 75 7.49 10.50 -12.51
C LEU A 75 8.82 10.40 -11.77
N GLU A 76 9.61 9.36 -12.04
CA GLU A 76 10.97 9.18 -11.53
C GLU A 76 11.88 10.32 -11.98
N THR A 77 11.89 10.62 -13.28
CA THR A 77 12.66 11.72 -13.85
C THR A 77 12.28 13.07 -13.24
N ALA A 78 11.00 13.23 -12.87
CA ALA A 78 10.47 14.43 -12.25
C ALA A 78 10.63 14.46 -10.71
N GLY A 79 11.22 13.44 -10.10
CA GLY A 79 11.43 13.35 -8.65
C GLY A 79 10.12 13.32 -7.84
N ALA A 80 9.07 12.70 -8.37
CA ALA A 80 7.73 12.72 -7.78
C ALA A 80 7.58 11.79 -6.56
N PHE A 81 8.48 10.80 -6.42
CA PHE A 81 8.48 9.85 -5.31
C PHE A 81 9.31 10.38 -4.13
N SER A 82 8.81 10.11 -2.93
CA SER A 82 9.37 10.59 -1.65
C SER A 82 10.00 9.47 -0.82
N ASP A 83 9.98 8.25 -1.34
CA ASP A 83 10.59 7.10 -0.67
C ASP A 83 12.12 7.18 -0.69
N THR A 84 12.75 6.39 0.18
CA THR A 84 14.22 6.41 0.36
C THR A 84 14.94 5.32 -0.44
N ASP A 85 14.23 4.55 -1.28
CA ASP A 85 14.86 3.50 -2.10
C ASP A 85 15.61 4.17 -3.27
N PRO A 86 16.92 3.92 -3.44
CA PRO A 86 17.68 4.49 -4.56
C PRO A 86 17.35 3.84 -5.92
N ARG A 87 16.55 2.77 -5.96
CA ARG A 87 16.19 2.07 -7.21
C ARG A 87 15.01 2.76 -7.88
N ALA A 88 15.10 2.91 -9.20
CA ALA A 88 13.98 3.37 -10.00
C ALA A 88 12.77 2.44 -9.83
N ARG A 89 11.60 3.05 -9.69
CA ARG A 89 10.36 2.32 -9.49
C ARG A 89 9.96 1.50 -10.70
N THR A 90 9.34 0.36 -10.41
CA THR A 90 8.82 -0.56 -11.39
C THR A 90 7.36 -0.85 -11.12
N VAL A 91 6.66 -1.34 -12.15
CA VAL A 91 5.25 -1.73 -12.05
C VAL A 91 5.12 -2.90 -11.05
N THR A 92 4.27 -2.73 -10.05
CA THR A 92 3.95 -3.78 -9.06
C THR A 92 3.27 -4.96 -9.75
N SER A 93 3.57 -6.18 -9.29
CA SER A 93 2.90 -7.37 -9.81
C SER A 93 1.40 -7.38 -9.42
N ALA A 94 0.56 -7.94 -10.28
CA ALA A 94 -0.87 -8.09 -9.97
C ALA A 94 -1.11 -8.92 -8.70
N ALA A 95 -0.24 -9.91 -8.44
CA ALA A 95 -0.31 -10.74 -7.24
C ALA A 95 -0.03 -9.94 -5.97
N ASP A 96 1.02 -9.11 -5.96
CA ASP A 96 1.38 -8.29 -4.81
C ASP A 96 0.32 -7.20 -4.57
N ALA A 97 -0.16 -6.57 -5.64
CA ALA A 97 -1.21 -5.55 -5.54
C ALA A 97 -2.52 -6.13 -4.99
N ARG A 98 -2.87 -7.35 -5.41
CA ARG A 98 -4.02 -8.10 -4.89
C ARG A 98 -3.81 -8.50 -3.43
N ALA A 99 -2.65 -9.05 -3.07
CA ALA A 99 -2.34 -9.44 -1.70
C ALA A 99 -2.40 -8.24 -0.73
N HIS A 100 -1.93 -7.06 -1.17
CA HIS A 100 -2.10 -5.83 -0.40
C HIS A 100 -3.59 -5.45 -0.25
N PHE A 101 -4.37 -5.52 -1.33
CA PHE A 101 -5.81 -5.20 -1.28
C PHE A 101 -6.58 -6.14 -0.35
N ASP A 102 -6.34 -7.45 -0.45
CA ASP A 102 -7.00 -8.46 0.38
C ASP A 102 -6.65 -8.22 1.86
N ARG A 103 -5.38 -7.90 2.17
CA ARG A 103 -4.95 -7.54 3.54
C ARG A 103 -5.60 -6.26 4.04
N SER A 104 -5.67 -5.22 3.20
CA SER A 104 -6.21 -3.93 3.63
C SER A 104 -7.71 -3.98 3.88
N THR A 105 -8.42 -4.89 3.20
CA THR A 105 -9.87 -5.08 3.29
C THR A 105 -10.32 -6.25 4.16
N SER A 106 -9.40 -7.08 4.66
CA SER A 106 -9.76 -8.19 5.54
C SER A 106 -10.19 -7.73 6.94
N GLU A 107 -10.90 -8.63 7.62
CA GLU A 107 -11.39 -8.39 8.98
C GLU A 107 -10.23 -8.05 9.92
N ARG A 108 -10.50 -7.16 10.88
CA ARG A 108 -9.53 -6.69 11.86
C ARG A 108 -9.93 -7.13 13.26
N ILE A 109 -8.93 -7.59 14.03
CA ILE A 109 -9.10 -7.93 15.44
C ILE A 109 -8.11 -7.12 16.27
N VAL A 110 -8.53 -6.71 17.47
CA VAL A 110 -7.66 -6.08 18.46
C VAL A 110 -7.44 -7.06 19.60
N VAL A 111 -6.17 -7.25 20.00
CA VAL A 111 -5.77 -8.10 21.11
C VAL A 111 -4.91 -7.31 22.09
N ALA A 112 -5.04 -7.62 23.38
CA ALA A 112 -4.19 -7.06 24.42
C ALA A 112 -2.88 -7.86 24.53
N THR A 113 -1.76 -7.15 24.62
CA THR A 113 -0.43 -7.72 24.85
C THR A 113 0.24 -7.02 26.05
N GLU A 114 1.38 -7.54 26.53
CA GLU A 114 2.17 -6.86 27.57
C GLU A 114 2.67 -5.47 27.14
N GLY A 115 2.84 -5.25 25.83
CA GLY A 115 3.31 -3.99 25.27
C GLY A 115 2.20 -2.98 24.92
N GLY A 116 0.93 -3.37 24.98
CA GLY A 116 -0.21 -2.55 24.58
C GLY A 116 -1.21 -3.28 23.69
N GLU A 117 -2.17 -2.53 23.13
CA GLU A 117 -3.18 -3.08 22.21
C GLU A 117 -2.62 -3.22 20.80
N LEU A 118 -2.90 -4.35 20.17
CA LEU A 118 -2.38 -4.71 18.86
C LEU A 118 -3.52 -5.09 17.92
N ARG A 119 -3.57 -4.48 16.73
CA ARG A 119 -4.55 -4.77 15.69
C ARG A 119 -3.95 -5.66 14.62
N GLY A 120 -4.45 -6.88 14.50
CA GLY A 120 -4.11 -7.82 13.44
C GLY A 120 -5.16 -7.85 12.33
N PHE A 121 -4.96 -8.75 11.37
CA PHE A 121 -5.89 -8.97 10.27
C PHE A 121 -6.08 -10.46 9.99
N ALA A 122 -7.24 -10.82 9.44
CA ALA A 122 -7.50 -12.19 9.00
C ALA A 122 -6.63 -12.54 7.78
N ALA A 123 -5.85 -13.61 7.89
CA ALA A 123 -5.08 -14.20 6.79
C ALA A 123 -5.84 -15.32 6.09
N SER A 124 -6.75 -15.99 6.81
CA SER A 124 -7.73 -16.95 6.32
C SER A 124 -8.95 -16.94 7.25
N GLU A 125 -9.98 -17.75 6.97
CA GLU A 125 -11.20 -17.81 7.80
C GLU A 125 -10.90 -18.07 9.29
N ASP A 126 -9.97 -18.97 9.60
CA ASP A 126 -9.64 -19.34 10.98
C ASP A 126 -8.27 -18.84 11.47
N THR A 127 -7.57 -18.00 10.71
CA THR A 127 -6.20 -17.58 11.04
C THR A 127 -6.08 -16.06 11.08
N TRP A 128 -5.63 -15.55 12.23
CA TRP A 128 -5.26 -14.16 12.44
C TRP A 128 -3.75 -13.98 12.31
N GLN A 129 -3.33 -12.90 11.67
CA GLN A 129 -1.93 -12.56 11.50
C GLN A 129 -1.60 -11.22 12.17
N PHE A 130 -0.45 -11.21 12.85
CA PHE A 130 0.12 -10.05 13.51
C PHE A 130 1.59 -9.94 13.12
N LEU A 131 1.93 -8.90 12.35
CA LEU A 131 3.28 -8.67 11.82
C LEU A 131 3.91 -7.44 12.48
N GLY A 132 5.25 -7.31 12.38
CA GLY A 132 5.95 -6.11 12.84
C GLY A 132 5.87 -5.83 14.36
N VAL A 133 5.56 -6.85 15.16
CA VAL A 133 5.41 -6.74 16.62
C VAL A 133 6.79 -6.58 17.28
N PRO A 134 7.06 -5.47 17.99
CA PRO A 134 8.31 -5.29 18.70
C PRO A 134 8.44 -6.28 19.85
N TYR A 135 9.52 -7.06 19.88
CA TYR A 135 9.83 -7.98 20.98
C TYR A 135 11.03 -7.53 21.82
N ALA A 136 11.82 -6.58 21.31
CA ALA A 136 12.97 -5.99 21.99
C ALA A 136 13.23 -4.56 21.50
N LYS A 137 14.02 -3.79 22.24
CA LYS A 137 14.54 -2.50 21.76
C LYS A 137 15.43 -2.70 20.53
N PRO A 138 15.42 -1.78 19.55
CA PRO A 138 16.33 -1.84 18.40
C PRO A 138 17.80 -1.93 18.83
N PRO A 139 18.60 -2.90 18.33
CA PRO A 139 19.98 -3.13 18.78
C PRO A 139 20.98 -2.17 18.10
N VAL A 140 20.72 -0.87 18.25
CA VAL A 140 21.51 0.22 17.63
C VAL A 140 22.31 0.98 18.70
N ALA A 141 23.33 1.74 18.26
CA ALA A 141 24.20 2.54 19.13
C ALA A 141 24.78 1.74 20.30
N GLU A 142 24.55 2.16 21.55
CA GLU A 142 25.06 1.50 22.76
C GLU A 142 24.51 0.08 22.98
N LEU A 143 23.38 -0.27 22.33
CA LEU A 143 22.82 -1.61 22.37
C LEU A 143 23.44 -2.55 21.34
N ARG A 144 24.34 -2.05 20.48
CA ARG A 144 25.07 -2.90 19.54
C ARG A 144 25.93 -3.88 20.33
N TRP A 145 25.67 -5.18 20.11
CA TRP A 145 26.36 -6.31 20.75
C TRP A 145 26.04 -6.51 22.24
N ALA A 146 25.03 -5.80 22.76
CA ALA A 146 24.46 -6.07 24.07
C ALA A 146 23.34 -7.13 23.99
N PRO A 147 22.98 -7.80 25.11
CA PRO A 147 21.77 -8.61 25.19
C PRO A 147 20.52 -7.81 24.82
N PRO A 148 19.47 -8.46 24.25
CA PRO A 148 18.23 -7.78 23.90
C PRO A 148 17.58 -7.18 25.16
N GLN A 149 17.16 -5.93 25.05
CA GLN A 149 16.41 -5.24 26.10
C GLN A 149 14.91 -5.29 25.80
N PRO A 150 14.02 -5.35 26.80
CA PRO A 150 12.57 -5.36 26.58
C PRO A 150 12.09 -4.20 25.71
N ALA A 151 11.16 -4.47 24.78
CA ALA A 151 10.53 -3.44 23.97
C ALA A 151 9.80 -2.41 24.86
N GLU A 152 9.75 -1.17 24.40
CA GLU A 152 8.95 -0.14 25.07
C GLU A 152 7.47 -0.37 24.77
N PRO A 153 6.58 -0.25 25.77
CA PRO A 153 5.16 -0.30 25.53
C PRO A 153 4.73 0.90 24.67
N TRP A 154 3.59 0.78 24.00
CA TRP A 154 3.01 1.84 23.19
C TRP A 154 1.62 2.21 23.70
N ASP A 155 1.27 3.48 23.51
CA ASP A 155 -0.08 3.97 23.80
C ASP A 155 -1.02 3.72 22.62
N GLY A 156 -2.28 3.41 22.92
CA GLY A 156 -3.31 3.14 21.93
C GLY A 156 -3.12 1.82 21.19
N ILE A 157 -3.73 1.74 20.00
CA ILE A 157 -3.74 0.53 19.18
C ILE A 157 -2.64 0.63 18.12
N ARG A 158 -1.72 -0.34 18.12
CA ARG A 158 -0.69 -0.49 17.09
C ARG A 158 -1.17 -1.45 16.00
N ASP A 159 -0.97 -1.09 14.73
CA ASP A 159 -1.25 -2.02 13.63
C ASP A 159 -0.11 -3.02 13.43
N ALA A 160 -0.50 -4.28 13.28
CA ALA A 160 0.39 -5.41 13.10
C ALA A 160 0.49 -5.79 11.61
N GLU A 161 1.00 -4.86 10.82
CA GLU A 161 1.29 -5.02 9.40
C GLU A 161 2.80 -5.24 9.18
N PRO A 162 3.28 -5.64 7.99
CA PRO A 162 4.72 -5.69 7.73
C PRO A 162 5.37 -4.33 8.05
N GLY A 163 6.69 -4.27 8.26
CA GLY A 163 7.41 -3.01 8.48
C GLY A 163 7.31 -2.40 9.88
N LEU A 164 8.42 -1.79 10.32
CA LEU A 164 8.53 -1.13 11.62
C LEU A 164 8.06 0.33 11.47
N THR A 165 7.06 0.71 12.29
CA THR A 165 6.57 2.08 12.61
C THR A 165 5.32 2.55 11.82
N SER A 166 4.16 2.49 12.48
CA SER A 166 2.89 3.01 11.99
C SER A 166 2.69 4.48 12.41
N ARG A 167 2.28 5.34 11.47
CA ARG A 167 1.43 6.52 11.75
C ARG A 167 0.35 6.60 10.67
N HIS A 168 -0.91 6.49 11.08
CA HIS A 168 -2.07 6.41 10.19
C HIS A 168 -2.51 7.76 9.62
N ARG A 169 -2.87 7.76 8.33
CA ARG A 169 -3.98 8.55 7.81
C ARG A 169 -4.56 7.88 6.56
N ILE A 170 -5.80 7.42 6.64
CA ILE A 170 -6.58 6.99 5.46
C ILE A 170 -7.22 8.24 4.87
N LEU A 171 -6.91 8.57 3.61
CA LEU A 171 -7.59 9.64 2.88
C LEU A 171 -8.58 9.04 1.87
N THR A 172 -9.83 9.46 1.98
CA THR A 172 -10.93 9.19 1.05
C THR A 172 -10.73 9.95 -0.27
N TRP A 173 -10.85 9.24 -1.39
CA TRP A 173 -10.79 9.80 -2.73
C TRP A 173 -12.12 10.48 -3.13
N LYS A 174 -12.03 11.62 -3.83
CA LYS A 174 -13.13 12.17 -4.66
C LYS A 174 -12.63 12.23 -6.09
N VAL A 175 -13.23 11.44 -6.97
CA VAL A 175 -13.09 11.63 -8.43
C VAL A 175 -13.81 12.92 -8.78
N SER A 176 -13.11 13.86 -9.41
CA SER A 176 -13.77 14.94 -10.14
C SER A 176 -13.84 14.52 -11.59
N THR A 177 -14.95 13.94 -12.01
CA THR A 177 -15.27 13.83 -13.44
C THR A 177 -15.43 15.23 -14.01
N LYS A 178 -14.49 15.67 -14.84
CA LYS A 178 -14.74 16.79 -15.76
C LYS A 178 -15.61 16.24 -16.89
N GLU A 179 -16.89 16.56 -16.87
CA GLU A 179 -17.71 16.51 -18.07
C GLU A 179 -17.14 17.49 -19.10
N ALA A 180 -17.11 17.05 -20.36
CA ALA A 180 -16.65 17.79 -21.52
C ALA A 180 -17.64 18.89 -21.94
#